data_AF-A0A0Q7TLZ5-F1
#
_entry.id   AF-A0A0Q7TLZ5-F1
#
_cell.length_a   1.000
_cell.length_b   1.000
_cell.length_c   1.000
_cell.angle_alpha   90.00
_cell.angle_beta   90.00
_cell.angle_gamma   90.00
#
_symmetry.space_group_name_H-M   'P 1'
#
loop_
_entity.id
_entity.type
_entity.pdbx_description
1 polymer ?
#
loop_
_entity_poly.entity_id
_entity_poly.type
_entity_poly.pdbx_seq_one_letter_code
_entity_poly.pdbx_strand_id
1 'polypeptide(L)'
;MTGMPEADDGTARGEAHPRRAALIRLAAAVAIGAAIGVGLFVWAGSPGGGDDRPAVEGTGGDATRTEAPADEGRPADEAPDDDADGPSPDDGSADGGDPGDSDRDEPGANSPGIEMAPEPDPSASPPGSVGELPPRPDLEIPAGPDAPVSEVDGLVDGFPVEVIAVARTATVLSSSVSSDGSRLHASVEATDSRSVAEVMDGYTGLLGELGFTWTTIGATDGGTAISFTREGHVVVVSARPEAEGSLFTVLGILDEAG
;
A
#
# COMPACT_ATOMS: atom_id res chain seq x y z
N MET A 1 55.60 58.81 -27.05
CA MET A 1 56.32 58.15 -25.95
C MET A 1 55.26 57.67 -24.97
N THR A 2 54.82 56.42 -25.09
CA THR A 2 55.35 55.26 -24.34
C THR A 2 54.33 54.95 -23.24
N GLY A 3 53.63 53.83 -23.18
CA GLY A 3 53.54 52.65 -24.04
C GLY A 3 52.32 51.84 -23.57
N MET A 4 51.73 51.08 -24.49
CA MET A 4 51.00 49.86 -24.14
C MET A 4 52.02 48.85 -23.60
N PRO A 5 51.69 48.20 -22.49
CA PRO A 5 51.54 46.73 -22.48
C PRO A 5 50.32 46.35 -21.62
N GLU A 6 49.77 45.15 -21.58
CA GLU A 6 49.93 43.88 -22.28
C GLU A 6 48.62 43.14 -21.99
N ALA A 7 48.23 42.24 -22.88
CA ALA A 7 47.15 41.30 -22.64
C ALA A 7 47.47 40.40 -21.45
N ASP A 8 46.54 40.29 -20.50
CA ASP A 8 46.49 39.14 -19.59
C ASP A 8 45.26 38.31 -19.97
N ASP A 9 45.54 37.31 -20.80
CA ASP A 9 44.62 36.27 -21.26
C ASP A 9 44.51 35.21 -20.14
N GLY A 10 43.85 35.62 -19.05
CA GLY A 10 43.59 34.81 -17.87
C GLY A 10 42.54 33.74 -18.15
N THR A 11 42.98 32.69 -18.82
CA THR A 11 42.23 31.49 -19.18
C THR A 11 41.82 30.70 -17.92
N ALA A 12 40.69 31.05 -17.30
CA ALA A 12 40.02 30.18 -16.32
C ALA A 12 38.97 29.33 -17.04
N ARG A 13 39.44 28.25 -17.69
CA ARG A 13 38.64 27.09 -18.08
C ARG A 13 38.10 26.42 -16.81
N GLY A 14 36.97 26.91 -16.34
CA GLY A 14 36.09 26.17 -15.43
C GLY A 14 35.09 25.36 -16.24
N GLU A 15 35.60 24.40 -17.03
CA GLU A 15 34.77 23.33 -17.59
C GLU A 15 34.35 22.43 -16.41
N ALA A 16 33.28 22.83 -15.73
CA ALA A 16 32.51 21.92 -14.89
C ALA A 16 31.85 20.91 -15.83
N HIS A 17 32.61 19.84 -16.10
CA HIS A 17 32.13 18.67 -16.79
C HIS A 17 30.75 18.28 -16.24
N PRO A 18 29.72 18.15 -17.10
CA PRO A 18 28.50 17.46 -16.70
C PRO A 18 28.93 16.05 -16.34
N ARG A 19 28.99 15.75 -15.03
CA ARG A 19 29.10 14.38 -14.55
C ARG A 19 27.82 13.68 -14.97
N ARG A 20 27.88 13.13 -16.17
CA ARG A 20 27.06 12.01 -16.65
C ARG A 20 27.31 10.85 -15.69
N ALA A 21 26.67 10.89 -14.52
CA ALA A 21 26.37 9.69 -13.78
C ALA A 21 25.14 9.10 -14.46
N ALA A 22 25.40 8.27 -15.47
CA ALA A 22 24.43 7.32 -15.99
C ALA A 22 24.09 6.36 -14.85
N LEU A 23 23.14 6.73 -14.00
CA LEU A 23 22.43 5.76 -13.20
C LEU A 23 21.45 5.08 -14.15
N ILE A 24 21.84 3.86 -14.52
CA ILE A 24 20.99 2.86 -15.13
C ILE A 24 19.80 2.69 -14.17
N ARG A 25 18.72 3.44 -14.40
CA ARG A 25 17.42 3.15 -13.81
C ARG A 25 16.89 1.95 -14.56
N LEU A 26 17.27 0.77 -14.07
CA LEU A 26 16.71 -0.49 -14.50
C LEU A 26 15.20 -0.39 -14.28
N ALA A 27 14.45 -0.32 -15.37
CA ALA A 27 13.01 -0.48 -15.38
C ALA A 27 12.68 -1.90 -14.92
N ALA A 28 12.63 -2.08 -13.60
CA ALA A 28 11.88 -3.17 -13.02
C ALA A 28 10.43 -2.69 -12.96
N ALA A 29 9.68 -2.97 -14.03
CA ALA A 29 8.26 -3.15 -13.93
C ALA A 29 8.04 -4.31 -12.93
N VAL A 30 8.05 -3.98 -11.64
CA VAL A 30 7.60 -4.91 -10.62
C VAL A 30 6.10 -5.01 -10.85
N ALA A 31 5.69 -6.16 -11.36
CA ALA A 31 4.33 -6.62 -11.22
C ALA A 31 4.00 -6.58 -9.72
N ILE A 32 3.39 -5.49 -9.25
CA ILE A 32 2.66 -5.47 -7.98
C ILE A 32 1.34 -6.17 -8.26
N GLY A 33 1.50 -7.48 -8.49
CA GLY A 33 0.46 -8.45 -8.75
C GLY A 33 0.79 -9.69 -7.92
N ALA A 34 0.93 -9.51 -6.61
CA ALA A 34 0.75 -10.54 -5.58
C ALA A 34 1.05 -9.95 -4.20
N ALA A 35 0.19 -10.29 -3.23
CA ALA A 35 0.38 -10.12 -1.77
C ALA A 35 -0.23 -8.89 -1.06
N ILE A 36 -1.21 -8.19 -1.63
CA ILE A 36 -2.34 -7.80 -0.77
C ILE A 36 -3.32 -8.96 -0.83
N GLY A 37 -3.14 -9.90 0.11
CA GLY A 37 -4.18 -10.85 0.46
C GLY A 37 -5.36 -10.09 1.05
N VAL A 38 -6.14 -9.43 0.19
CA VAL A 38 -7.53 -9.10 0.52
C VAL A 38 -8.26 -10.45 0.51
N GLY A 39 -8.14 -11.16 1.63
CA GLY A 39 -9.14 -12.13 2.04
C GLY A 39 -10.44 -11.37 2.25
N LEU A 40 -11.14 -11.06 1.16
CA LEU A 40 -12.59 -10.94 1.17
C LEU A 40 -13.09 -12.33 1.58
N PHE A 41 -13.15 -12.55 2.89
CA PHE A 41 -13.88 -13.63 3.49
C PHE A 41 -15.36 -13.33 3.24
N VAL A 42 -15.82 -13.61 2.02
CA VAL A 42 -17.23 -13.75 1.69
C VAL A 42 -17.70 -14.97 2.48
N TRP A 43 -18.25 -14.72 3.67
CA TRP A 43 -19.06 -15.70 4.37
C TRP A 43 -20.37 -15.86 3.58
N ALA A 44 -20.33 -16.68 2.53
CA ALA A 44 -21.50 -17.27 1.91
C ALA A 44 -21.54 -18.74 2.31
N GLY A 45 -22.47 -19.08 3.18
CA GLY A 45 -22.65 -20.43 3.68
C GLY A 45 -23.15 -21.43 2.64
N SER A 46 -22.97 -22.70 3.03
CA SER A 46 -23.66 -23.93 2.58
C SER A 46 -23.08 -24.67 1.37
N PRO A 47 -23.32 -25.99 1.25
CA PRO A 47 -22.84 -27.07 2.12
C PRO A 47 -22.16 -28.17 1.29
N GLY A 48 -21.65 -29.20 1.97
CA GLY A 48 -20.96 -30.33 1.35
C GLY A 48 -21.77 -31.16 0.34
N GLY A 49 -21.00 -31.85 -0.50
CA GLY A 49 -21.39 -32.77 -1.57
C GLY A 49 -20.33 -32.63 -2.66
N GLY A 50 -19.40 -33.54 -2.87
CA GLY A 50 -19.65 -34.95 -3.15
C GLY A 50 -19.37 -35.17 -4.64
N ASP A 51 -18.25 -35.85 -4.89
CA ASP A 51 -17.99 -36.73 -6.03
C ASP A 51 -17.53 -36.20 -7.41
N ASP A 52 -16.64 -37.05 -7.95
CA ASP A 52 -16.34 -37.36 -9.35
C ASP A 52 -15.45 -36.44 -10.19
N ARG A 53 -14.15 -36.78 -10.13
CA ARG A 53 -13.20 -36.63 -11.26
C ARG A 53 -13.56 -37.64 -12.37
N PRO A 54 -13.59 -37.20 -13.64
CA PRO A 54 -13.16 -38.04 -14.73
C PRO A 54 -11.79 -37.61 -15.23
N ALA A 55 -10.92 -38.60 -15.39
CA ALA A 55 -9.69 -38.49 -16.17
C ALA A 55 -10.05 -38.17 -17.63
N VAL A 56 -9.28 -37.26 -18.24
CA VAL A 56 -9.27 -37.08 -19.70
C VAL A 56 -7.83 -37.17 -20.16
N GLU A 57 -7.49 -38.36 -20.66
CA GLU A 57 -6.42 -38.56 -21.63
C GLU A 57 -6.87 -38.00 -22.99
N GLY A 58 -5.94 -37.35 -23.69
CA GLY A 58 -6.05 -37.07 -25.13
C GLY A 58 -5.21 -35.86 -25.51
N THR A 59 -4.06 -36.00 -26.16
CA THR A 59 -3.84 -36.34 -27.59
C THR A 59 -3.21 -35.12 -28.23
N GLY A 60 -2.04 -35.34 -28.86
CA GLY A 60 -1.11 -34.31 -29.26
C GLY A 60 -1.60 -33.31 -30.31
N GLY A 61 -0.88 -32.19 -30.35
CA GLY A 61 -1.02 -31.13 -31.35
C GLY A 61 0.30 -30.39 -31.53
N ASP A 62 0.99 -30.80 -32.58
CA ASP A 62 1.92 -30.09 -33.46
C ASP A 62 2.63 -28.79 -33.02
N ALA A 63 3.95 -28.83 -33.17
CA ALA A 63 4.89 -27.77 -32.85
C ALA A 63 4.88 -26.63 -33.89
N THR A 64 4.70 -25.39 -33.43
CA THR A 64 5.17 -24.21 -34.18
C THR A 64 6.32 -23.56 -33.41
N ARG A 65 7.53 -24.01 -33.74
CA ARG A 65 8.80 -23.50 -33.23
C ARG A 65 9.08 -22.14 -33.90
N THR A 66 8.89 -21.05 -33.16
CA THR A 66 9.36 -19.72 -33.60
C THR A 66 10.85 -19.61 -33.27
N GLU A 67 11.66 -19.38 -34.30
CA GLU A 67 13.10 -19.21 -34.22
C GLU A 67 13.47 -17.96 -33.41
N ALA A 68 14.32 -18.15 -32.39
CA ALA A 68 15.00 -17.06 -31.70
C ALA A 68 16.27 -16.68 -32.49
N PRO A 69 16.61 -15.39 -32.62
CA PRO A 69 17.87 -14.98 -33.22
C PRO A 69 19.06 -15.37 -32.32
N ALA A 70 20.14 -15.80 -32.97
CA ALA A 70 21.41 -16.15 -32.36
C ALA A 70 22.06 -14.92 -31.72
N ASP A 71 22.41 -15.02 -30.44
CA ASP A 71 23.31 -14.10 -29.75
C ASP A 71 24.70 -14.73 -29.69
N GLU A 72 25.62 -14.14 -30.44
CA GLU A 72 27.03 -14.52 -30.52
C GLU A 72 27.78 -13.94 -29.31
N GLY A 73 28.33 -14.83 -28.48
CA GLY A 73 29.62 -14.62 -27.82
C GLY A 73 29.60 -13.82 -26.52
N ARG A 74 29.58 -14.53 -25.39
CA ARG A 74 30.15 -14.04 -24.13
C ARG A 74 31.09 -15.10 -23.54
N PRO A 75 32.35 -14.75 -23.23
CA PRO A 75 33.30 -15.69 -22.62
C PRO A 75 32.85 -16.05 -21.20
N ALA A 76 33.11 -17.32 -20.85
CA ALA A 76 32.96 -17.85 -19.50
C ALA A 76 34.03 -17.23 -18.60
N ASP A 77 33.59 -16.63 -17.49
CA ASP A 77 34.45 -16.13 -16.43
C ASP A 77 33.97 -16.69 -15.10
N GLU A 78 34.95 -16.96 -14.24
CA GLU A 78 34.98 -17.94 -13.17
C GLU A 78 33.96 -17.72 -12.04
N ALA A 79 33.45 -18.83 -11.51
CA ALA A 79 32.76 -18.85 -10.24
C ALA A 79 33.78 -18.72 -9.09
N PRO A 80 33.60 -17.81 -8.12
CA PRO A 80 34.36 -17.88 -6.88
C PRO A 80 33.77 -18.97 -5.97
N ASP A 81 34.66 -19.86 -5.52
CA ASP A 81 34.48 -20.65 -4.31
C ASP A 81 34.43 -19.69 -3.11
N ASP A 82 33.37 -19.77 -2.31
CA ASP A 82 33.32 -19.18 -0.97
C ASP A 82 32.92 -20.27 0.04
N ASP A 83 33.96 -20.94 0.54
CA ASP A 83 33.98 -21.60 1.83
C ASP A 83 33.96 -20.53 2.93
N ALA A 84 32.88 -20.49 3.73
CA ALA A 84 32.92 -19.87 5.05
C ALA A 84 31.92 -20.53 6.00
N ASP A 85 32.47 -21.41 6.84
CA ASP A 85 31.94 -21.85 8.12
C ASP A 85 31.37 -20.69 8.96
N GLY A 86 30.12 -20.81 9.40
CA GLY A 86 29.47 -19.90 10.35
C GLY A 86 28.54 -20.67 11.31
N PRO A 87 28.61 -20.42 12.63
CA PRO A 87 28.20 -21.38 13.66
C PRO A 87 26.69 -21.56 13.83
N SER A 88 26.33 -22.77 14.28
CA SER A 88 25.00 -23.23 14.66
C SER A 88 24.25 -22.28 15.60
N PRO A 89 22.94 -22.06 15.42
CA PRO A 89 22.11 -21.49 16.47
C PRO A 89 21.82 -22.52 17.57
N ASP A 90 22.08 -22.10 18.81
CA ASP A 90 21.74 -22.74 20.08
C ASP A 90 20.25 -23.12 20.17
N ASP A 91 19.97 -24.40 20.40
CA ASP A 91 18.66 -24.92 20.82
C ASP A 91 18.39 -24.53 22.28
N GLY A 92 17.72 -23.40 22.47
CA GLY A 92 17.19 -22.97 23.76
C GLY A 92 16.00 -23.82 24.19
N SER A 93 16.28 -24.97 24.82
CA SER A 93 15.33 -25.75 25.61
C SER A 93 14.92 -24.95 26.86
N ALA A 94 13.65 -24.54 26.94
CA ALA A 94 13.02 -24.09 28.18
C ALA A 94 11.93 -25.10 28.56
N ASP A 95 12.34 -26.12 29.29
CA ASP A 95 11.47 -27.03 30.03
C ASP A 95 11.82 -26.89 31.51
N GLY A 96 10.81 -26.65 32.35
CA GLY A 96 11.01 -26.28 33.75
C GLY A 96 9.74 -25.68 34.35
N GLY A 97 8.71 -26.51 34.47
CA GLY A 97 7.51 -26.19 35.23
C GLY A 97 7.78 -26.05 36.73
N ASP A 98 7.01 -25.16 37.36
CA ASP A 98 6.79 -25.13 38.80
C ASP A 98 5.27 -25.24 39.06
N PRO A 99 4.78 -26.35 39.64
CA PRO A 99 3.43 -26.45 40.15
C PRO A 99 3.42 -26.03 41.63
N GLY A 100 3.17 -24.74 41.86
CA GLY A 100 2.93 -24.17 43.19
C GLY A 100 1.47 -24.27 43.61
N ASP A 101 1.22 -25.24 44.48
CA ASP A 101 -0.03 -25.60 45.15
C ASP A 101 -0.62 -24.49 46.05
N SER A 102 -1.96 -24.37 45.99
CA SER A 102 -2.92 -24.16 47.10
C SER A 102 -2.77 -23.01 48.12
N ASP A 103 -3.71 -22.05 48.03
CA ASP A 103 -4.50 -21.47 49.14
C ASP A 103 -5.77 -20.88 48.48
N ARG A 104 -6.96 -21.51 48.47
CA ARG A 104 -7.92 -21.78 49.55
C ARG A 104 -8.27 -20.57 50.42
N ASP A 105 -9.07 -19.67 49.86
CA ASP A 105 -9.95 -18.79 50.64
C ASP A 105 -11.43 -19.01 50.28
N GLU A 106 -12.23 -19.09 51.34
CA GLU A 106 -13.64 -19.47 51.38
C GLU A 106 -14.62 -18.48 50.73
N PRO A 107 -15.83 -18.96 50.37
CA PRO A 107 -16.89 -18.14 49.79
C PRO A 107 -17.57 -17.28 50.85
N GLY A 108 -17.15 -16.02 50.95
CA GLY A 108 -17.86 -14.98 51.68
C GLY A 108 -19.16 -14.58 50.98
N ALA A 109 -20.26 -15.22 51.37
CA ALA A 109 -21.61 -14.85 51.00
C ALA A 109 -21.92 -13.40 51.41
N ASN A 110 -22.06 -12.51 50.42
CA ASN A 110 -22.81 -11.27 50.54
C ASN A 110 -23.59 -11.06 49.23
N SER A 111 -24.79 -11.63 49.19
CA SER A 111 -25.78 -11.34 48.15
C SER A 111 -26.15 -9.85 48.13
N PRO A 112 -26.56 -9.34 46.96
CA PRO A 112 -26.45 -7.93 46.60
C PRO A 112 -27.52 -7.09 47.28
N GLY A 113 -27.12 -5.93 47.80
CA GLY A 113 -28.04 -4.80 47.88
C GLY A 113 -28.39 -4.44 46.45
N ILE A 114 -29.59 -4.81 46.02
CA ILE A 114 -30.17 -4.38 44.76
C ILE A 114 -30.42 -2.88 44.95
N GLU A 115 -29.44 -2.04 44.59
CA GLU A 115 -29.70 -0.63 44.34
C GLU A 115 -30.74 -0.60 43.22
N MET A 116 -31.97 -0.27 43.59
CA MET A 116 -33.02 0.04 42.61
C MET A 116 -32.48 1.19 41.78
N ALA A 117 -32.09 0.89 40.54
CA ALA A 117 -31.87 1.92 39.55
C ALA A 117 -33.14 2.80 39.53
N PRO A 118 -33.02 4.13 39.57
CA PRO A 118 -34.18 5.01 39.48
C PRO A 118 -35.01 4.61 38.25
N GLU A 119 -36.32 4.43 38.43
CA GLU A 119 -37.22 4.15 37.33
C GLU A 119 -37.05 5.23 36.26
N PRO A 120 -36.83 4.86 34.99
CA PRO A 120 -36.69 5.85 33.92
C PRO A 120 -37.99 6.64 33.83
N ASP A 121 -37.90 7.95 34.07
CA ASP A 121 -39.03 8.86 33.94
C ASP A 121 -39.57 8.76 32.50
N PRO A 122 -40.82 8.31 32.28
CA PRO A 122 -41.39 8.19 30.94
C PRO A 122 -41.63 9.56 30.28
N SER A 123 -41.42 10.65 31.02
CA SER A 123 -41.52 12.04 30.55
C SER A 123 -40.15 12.62 30.17
N ALA A 124 -39.06 11.89 30.38
CA ALA A 124 -37.75 12.28 29.88
C ALA A 124 -37.81 12.23 28.35
N SER A 125 -37.88 13.41 27.73
CA SER A 125 -37.66 13.54 26.29
C SER A 125 -36.30 12.89 25.96
N PRO A 126 -36.22 12.01 24.97
CA PRO A 126 -34.96 11.34 24.65
C PRO A 126 -33.87 12.39 24.44
N PRO A 127 -32.70 12.27 25.10
CA PRO A 127 -31.62 13.20 24.89
C PRO A 127 -31.18 13.14 23.43
N GLY A 128 -31.26 14.28 22.76
CA GLY A 128 -30.72 14.50 21.42
C GLY A 128 -31.65 14.01 20.32
N SER A 129 -32.41 14.94 19.74
CA SER A 129 -32.64 14.89 18.30
C SER A 129 -31.27 14.73 17.66
N VAL A 130 -31.00 13.53 17.13
CA VAL A 130 -29.78 13.26 16.36
C VAL A 130 -29.79 14.30 15.26
N GLY A 131 -28.88 15.27 15.35
CA GLY A 131 -28.76 16.30 14.33
C GLY A 131 -28.67 15.61 12.99
N GLU A 132 -29.40 16.13 12.00
CA GLU A 132 -29.32 15.65 10.63
C GLU A 132 -27.84 15.58 10.25
N LEU A 133 -27.35 14.38 9.90
CA LEU A 133 -25.97 14.24 9.48
C LEU A 133 -25.76 15.22 8.32
N PRO A 134 -24.62 15.95 8.30
CA PRO A 134 -24.33 16.82 7.18
C PRO A 134 -24.42 16.00 5.87
N PRO A 135 -24.98 16.58 4.80
CA PRO A 135 -25.06 15.90 3.52
C PRO A 135 -23.65 15.51 3.07
N ARG A 136 -23.50 14.25 2.65
CA ARG A 136 -22.22 13.76 2.14
C ARG A 136 -21.94 14.40 0.78
N PRO A 137 -20.71 14.86 0.49
CA PRO A 137 -20.37 15.44 -0.80
C PRO A 137 -20.46 14.37 -1.89
N ASP A 138 -21.02 14.71 -3.05
CA ASP A 138 -20.96 13.83 -4.22
C ASP A 138 -19.51 13.64 -4.68
N LEU A 139 -19.17 12.44 -5.15
CA LEU A 139 -17.85 12.15 -5.72
C LEU A 139 -17.95 12.14 -7.23
N GLU A 140 -17.24 13.06 -7.88
CA GLU A 140 -17.07 13.05 -9.32
C GLU A 140 -15.86 12.20 -9.67
N ILE A 141 -16.11 10.96 -10.12
CA ILE A 141 -15.04 10.08 -10.61
C ILE A 141 -14.86 10.36 -12.10
N PRO A 142 -13.64 10.74 -12.55
CA PRO A 142 -13.40 10.97 -13.97
C PRO A 142 -13.58 9.67 -14.76
N ALA A 143 -14.01 9.81 -16.01
CA ALA A 143 -14.04 8.68 -16.94
C ALA A 143 -12.63 8.09 -17.07
N GLY A 144 -12.55 6.77 -16.99
CA GLY A 144 -11.29 6.06 -17.12
C GLY A 144 -10.70 6.12 -18.54
N PRO A 145 -9.39 5.90 -18.68
CA PRO A 145 -8.73 5.87 -19.98
C PRO A 145 -9.15 4.62 -20.77
N ASP A 146 -9.17 4.70 -22.11
CA ASP A 146 -9.49 3.56 -22.99
C ASP A 146 -8.49 2.40 -22.87
N ALA A 147 -7.28 2.68 -22.40
CA ALA A 147 -6.22 1.71 -22.14
C ALA A 147 -5.46 2.08 -20.86
N PRO A 148 -4.85 1.09 -20.17
CA PRO A 148 -4.00 1.37 -19.01
C PRO A 148 -2.87 2.34 -19.35
N VAL A 149 -2.67 3.32 -18.48
CA VAL A 149 -1.64 4.36 -18.59
C VAL A 149 -0.84 4.46 -17.28
N SER A 150 0.45 4.72 -17.39
CA SER A 150 1.34 4.88 -16.25
C SER A 150 2.40 5.95 -16.50
N GLU A 151 2.85 6.57 -15.43
CA GLU A 151 3.87 7.61 -15.45
C GLU A 151 4.89 7.36 -14.32
N VAL A 152 6.14 7.69 -14.59
CA VAL A 152 7.26 7.63 -13.63
C VAL A 152 7.71 9.04 -13.35
N ASP A 153 8.03 9.33 -12.08
CA ASP A 153 8.40 10.66 -11.59
C ASP A 153 7.28 11.72 -11.78
N GLY A 154 6.01 11.29 -11.80
CA GLY A 154 4.87 12.18 -12.03
C GLY A 154 3.48 11.51 -11.94
N LEU A 155 2.43 12.33 -12.07
CA LEU A 155 1.03 11.90 -12.09
C LEU A 155 0.54 11.79 -13.54
N VAL A 156 0.00 10.63 -13.89
CA VAL A 156 -0.68 10.40 -15.16
C VAL A 156 -1.80 11.42 -15.39
N ASP A 157 -1.94 11.88 -16.63
CA ASP A 157 -3.07 12.73 -17.05
C ASP A 157 -4.43 12.05 -16.76
N GLY A 158 -5.33 12.76 -16.09
CA GLY A 158 -6.65 12.24 -15.71
C GLY A 158 -6.66 11.41 -14.41
N PHE A 159 -5.58 11.44 -13.63
CA PHE A 159 -5.56 10.82 -12.29
C PHE A 159 -6.65 11.41 -11.38
N PRO A 160 -7.40 10.60 -10.61
CA PRO A 160 -8.54 11.04 -9.79
C PRO A 160 -8.10 11.74 -8.50
N VAL A 161 -7.44 12.89 -8.61
CA VAL A 161 -6.81 13.62 -7.50
C VAL A 161 -7.79 14.10 -6.43
N GLU A 162 -9.09 14.17 -6.73
CA GLU A 162 -10.12 14.56 -5.77
C GLU A 162 -10.40 13.47 -4.73
N VAL A 163 -10.18 12.20 -5.08
CA VAL A 163 -10.37 11.05 -4.18
C VAL A 163 -9.03 10.47 -3.76
N ILE A 164 -8.08 10.36 -4.68
CA ILE A 164 -6.72 9.91 -4.42
C ILE A 164 -5.81 11.13 -4.39
N ALA A 165 -5.91 11.91 -3.31
CA ALA A 165 -5.13 13.12 -3.17
C ALA A 165 -3.65 12.79 -2.93
N VAL A 166 -2.77 13.49 -3.64
CA VAL A 166 -1.34 13.51 -3.35
C VAL A 166 -1.00 14.85 -2.72
N ALA A 167 -0.39 14.82 -1.54
CA ALA A 167 0.01 16.06 -0.87
C ALA A 167 1.01 16.84 -1.72
N ARG A 168 0.89 18.18 -1.73
CA ARG A 168 1.79 19.05 -2.52
C ARG A 168 3.27 18.95 -2.12
N THR A 169 3.54 18.47 -0.92
CA THR A 169 4.89 18.23 -0.38
C THR A 169 5.45 16.88 -0.80
N ALA A 170 4.62 15.99 -1.34
CA ALA A 170 5.05 14.66 -1.73
C ALA A 170 5.72 14.70 -3.12
N THR A 171 6.73 13.85 -3.28
CA THR A 171 7.37 13.58 -4.58
C THR A 171 6.80 12.28 -5.12
N VAL A 172 6.10 12.34 -6.24
CA VAL A 172 5.53 11.16 -6.89
C VAL A 172 6.63 10.36 -7.56
N LEU A 173 6.73 9.07 -7.24
CA LEU A 173 7.67 8.14 -7.85
C LEU A 173 7.05 7.43 -9.04
N SER A 174 5.81 6.98 -8.89
CA SER A 174 5.05 6.36 -9.97
C SER A 174 3.55 6.56 -9.78
N SER A 175 2.84 6.58 -10.90
CA SER A 175 1.38 6.55 -10.90
C SER A 175 0.85 5.71 -12.05
N SER A 176 -0.34 5.15 -11.87
CA SER A 176 -1.03 4.42 -12.93
C SER A 176 -2.54 4.58 -12.83
N VAL A 177 -3.20 4.53 -13.97
CA VAL A 177 -4.67 4.52 -14.09
C VAL A 177 -5.06 3.50 -15.15
N SER A 178 -6.07 2.69 -14.83
CA SER A 178 -6.69 1.77 -15.78
C SER A 178 -8.18 1.68 -15.51
N SER A 179 -8.96 1.32 -16.52
CA SER A 179 -10.41 1.16 -16.43
C SER A 179 -10.79 -0.29 -16.73
N ASP A 180 -11.83 -0.78 -16.05
CA ASP A 180 -12.52 -2.03 -16.37
C ASP A 180 -14.04 -1.79 -16.29
N GLY A 181 -14.67 -1.59 -17.44
CA GLY A 181 -16.07 -1.18 -17.51
C GLY A 181 -16.27 0.19 -16.85
N SER A 182 -17.15 0.25 -15.84
CA SER A 182 -17.43 1.46 -15.05
C SER A 182 -16.55 1.57 -13.80
N ARG A 183 -15.41 0.85 -13.74
CA ARG A 183 -14.49 0.89 -12.60
C ARG A 183 -13.16 1.47 -13.00
N LEU A 184 -12.76 2.50 -12.27
CA LEU A 184 -11.45 3.10 -12.35
C LEU A 184 -10.54 2.50 -11.27
N HIS A 185 -9.41 1.95 -11.71
CA HIS A 185 -8.30 1.54 -10.86
C HIS A 185 -7.20 2.58 -10.97
N ALA A 186 -6.79 3.15 -9.85
CA ALA A 186 -5.73 4.14 -9.83
C ALA A 186 -4.75 3.84 -8.69
N SER A 187 -3.46 4.04 -8.95
CA SER A 187 -2.41 3.84 -7.97
C SER A 187 -1.41 4.99 -8.01
N VAL A 188 -0.91 5.38 -6.85
CA VAL A 188 0.24 6.29 -6.75
C VAL A 188 1.19 5.82 -5.65
N GLU A 189 2.48 5.85 -5.95
CA GLU A 189 3.57 5.68 -4.99
C GLU A 189 4.34 6.99 -4.91
N ALA A 190 4.59 7.47 -3.69
CA ALA A 190 5.23 8.75 -3.47
C ALA A 190 5.99 8.79 -2.15
N THR A 191 6.97 9.68 -2.05
CA THR A 191 7.68 9.99 -0.81
C THR A 191 7.22 11.33 -0.25
N ASP A 192 7.24 11.49 1.07
CA ASP A 192 6.98 12.78 1.73
C ASP A 192 7.94 12.96 2.91
N SER A 193 8.31 14.21 3.19
CA SER A 193 9.09 14.59 4.36
C SER A 193 8.37 14.36 5.70
N ARG A 194 7.05 14.23 5.67
CA ARG A 194 6.21 13.95 6.84
C ARG A 194 6.41 12.52 7.33
N SER A 195 6.17 12.34 8.62
CA SER A 195 6.17 11.01 9.26
C SER A 195 4.99 10.17 8.78
N VAL A 196 5.11 8.84 8.93
CA VAL A 196 4.03 7.90 8.63
C VAL A 196 2.73 8.30 9.33
N ALA A 197 2.78 8.68 10.61
CA ALA A 197 1.60 9.08 11.37
C ALA A 197 0.91 10.31 10.77
N GLU A 198 1.66 11.33 10.36
CA GLU A 198 1.13 12.55 9.75
C GLU A 198 0.53 12.28 8.36
N VAL A 199 1.14 11.39 7.57
CA VAL A 199 0.56 10.97 6.28
C VAL A 199 -0.78 10.27 6.49
N MET A 200 -0.82 9.30 7.43
CA MET A 200 -2.05 8.54 7.71
C MET A 200 -3.16 9.40 8.32
N ASP A 201 -2.83 10.33 9.21
CA ASP A 201 -3.77 11.31 9.76
C ASP A 201 -4.34 12.22 8.66
N GLY A 202 -3.48 12.69 7.75
CA GLY A 202 -3.89 13.49 6.59
C GLY A 202 -4.91 12.77 5.70
N TYR A 203 -4.67 11.49 5.36
CA TYR A 203 -5.64 10.71 4.59
C TYR A 203 -6.92 10.41 5.37
N THR A 204 -6.80 10.18 6.68
CA THR A 204 -7.97 9.94 7.53
C THR A 204 -8.88 11.17 7.60
N GLY A 205 -8.29 12.37 7.72
CA GLY A 205 -9.02 13.64 7.64
C GLY A 205 -9.66 13.84 6.28
N LEU A 206 -8.87 13.78 5.20
CA LEU A 206 -9.33 14.02 3.83
C LEU A 206 -10.46 13.06 3.42
N LEU A 207 -10.24 11.75 3.55
CA LEU A 207 -11.23 10.74 3.14
C LEU A 207 -12.42 10.71 4.09
N GLY A 208 -12.23 11.07 5.37
CA GLY A 208 -13.30 11.26 6.33
C GLY A 208 -14.24 12.42 5.96
N GLU A 209 -13.71 13.54 5.48
CA GLU A 209 -14.50 14.66 4.95
C GLU A 209 -15.29 14.26 3.69
N LEU A 210 -14.74 13.35 2.89
CA LEU A 210 -15.43 12.71 1.77
C LEU A 210 -16.38 11.59 2.20
N GLY A 211 -16.61 11.38 3.50
CA GLY A 211 -17.57 10.41 4.01
C GLY A 211 -17.15 8.94 3.88
N PHE A 212 -15.86 8.66 3.69
CA PHE A 212 -15.33 7.30 3.78
C PHE A 212 -15.27 6.85 5.24
N THR A 213 -15.62 5.58 5.47
CA THR A 213 -15.31 4.89 6.72
C THR A 213 -14.00 4.14 6.59
N TRP A 214 -13.22 4.02 7.66
CA TRP A 214 -11.89 3.42 7.59
C TRP A 214 -11.67 2.33 8.62
N THR A 215 -10.78 1.40 8.27
CA THR A 215 -10.30 0.34 9.15
C THR A 215 -8.81 0.14 8.95
N THR A 216 -8.05 0.03 10.05
CA THR A 216 -6.65 -0.38 9.96
C THR A 216 -6.58 -1.82 9.47
N ILE A 217 -5.64 -2.09 8.57
CA ILE A 217 -5.36 -3.43 8.04
C ILE A 217 -3.88 -3.76 8.26
N GLY A 218 -3.53 -5.05 8.12
CA GLY A 218 -2.14 -5.48 8.22
C GLY A 218 -1.27 -4.84 7.14
N ALA A 219 -0.06 -4.43 7.52
CA ALA A 219 0.98 -3.94 6.61
C ALA A 219 2.22 -4.83 6.71
N THR A 220 2.99 -4.92 5.62
CA THR A 220 4.31 -5.55 5.62
C THR A 220 5.38 -4.56 6.08
N ASP A 221 6.57 -5.07 6.41
CA ASP A 221 7.80 -4.28 6.57
C ASP A 221 7.74 -3.17 7.64
N GLY A 222 6.96 -3.37 8.71
CA GLY A 222 6.83 -2.40 9.80
C GLY A 222 6.07 -1.12 9.42
N GLY A 223 5.36 -1.13 8.30
CA GLY A 223 4.49 -0.02 7.88
C GLY A 223 3.14 0.01 8.60
N THR A 224 2.29 0.93 8.17
CA THR A 224 0.87 1.03 8.56
C THR A 224 0.03 1.02 7.29
N ALA A 225 -1.15 0.40 7.34
CA ALA A 225 -2.10 0.43 6.24
C ALA A 225 -3.53 0.64 6.74
N ILE A 226 -4.31 1.42 6.00
CA ILE A 226 -5.72 1.69 6.27
C ILE A 226 -6.52 1.47 4.98
N SER A 227 -7.63 0.75 5.11
CA SER A 227 -8.64 0.63 4.05
C SER A 227 -9.78 1.59 4.35
N PHE A 228 -10.19 2.34 3.33
CA PHE A 228 -11.27 3.31 3.31
C PHE A 228 -12.34 2.82 2.36
N THR A 229 -13.60 2.84 2.79
CA THR A 229 -14.74 2.41 1.96
C THR A 229 -15.88 3.42 1.97
N ARG A 230 -16.50 3.59 0.80
CA ARG A 230 -17.71 4.39 0.60
C ARG A 230 -18.45 3.88 -0.63
N GLU A 231 -19.71 3.45 -0.50
CA GLU A 231 -20.64 3.27 -1.64
C GLU A 231 -20.12 2.47 -2.85
N GLY A 232 -19.21 1.50 -2.63
CA GLY A 232 -18.58 0.70 -3.71
C GLY A 232 -17.15 1.13 -4.02
N HIS A 233 -16.79 2.38 -3.72
CA HIS A 233 -15.42 2.87 -3.75
C HIS A 233 -14.59 2.30 -2.60
N VAL A 234 -13.36 1.92 -2.92
CA VAL A 234 -12.36 1.43 -1.96
C VAL A 234 -11.05 2.17 -2.20
N VAL A 235 -10.47 2.74 -1.14
CA VAL A 235 -9.14 3.34 -1.17
C VAL A 235 -8.29 2.68 -0.09
N VAL A 236 -7.12 2.19 -0.45
CA VAL A 236 -6.15 1.62 0.50
C VAL A 236 -4.93 2.51 0.52
N VAL A 237 -4.57 3.00 1.71
CA VAL A 237 -3.36 3.78 1.94
C VAL A 237 -2.41 2.93 2.76
N SER A 238 -1.19 2.76 2.30
CA SER A 238 -0.10 2.18 3.07
C SER A 238 1.06 3.15 3.16
N ALA A 239 1.75 3.18 4.29
CA ALA A 239 2.91 4.03 4.50
C ALA A 239 3.94 3.32 5.38
N ARG A 240 5.23 3.54 5.07
CA ARG A 240 6.36 3.04 5.87
C ARG A 240 7.41 4.13 6.06
N PRO A 241 8.21 4.07 7.13
CA PRO A 241 9.29 5.03 7.34
C PRO A 241 10.35 4.94 6.24
N GLU A 242 10.90 6.09 5.87
CA GLU A 242 12.07 6.24 4.99
C GLU A 242 13.08 7.19 5.67
N ALA A 243 14.31 7.25 5.15
CA ALA A 243 15.40 8.01 5.78
C ALA A 243 15.06 9.49 6.05
N GLU A 244 14.29 10.12 5.17
CA GLU A 244 13.93 11.54 5.23
C GLU A 244 12.42 11.78 5.45
N GLY A 245 11.67 10.76 5.89
CA GLY A 245 10.23 10.87 6.14
C GLY A 245 9.51 9.54 5.94
N SER A 246 8.66 9.48 4.92
CA SER A 246 7.89 8.27 4.62
C SER A 246 7.79 7.99 3.12
N LEU A 247 7.69 6.71 2.79
CA LEU A 247 7.19 6.21 1.52
C LEU A 247 5.75 5.78 1.72
N PHE A 248 4.85 6.22 0.85
CA PHE A 248 3.46 5.80 0.89
C PHE A 248 2.95 5.40 -0.48
N THR A 249 1.97 4.50 -0.47
CA THR A 249 1.25 4.04 -1.64
C THR A 249 -0.24 4.25 -1.39
N VAL A 250 -0.94 4.74 -2.40
CA VAL A 250 -2.40 4.78 -2.40
C VAL A 250 -2.92 4.01 -3.58
N LEU A 251 -3.88 3.13 -3.32
CA LEU A 251 -4.59 2.32 -4.31
C LEU A 251 -6.07 2.67 -4.22
N GLY A 252 -6.69 3.01 -5.33
CA GLY A 252 -8.12 3.27 -5.41
C GLY A 252 -8.80 2.37 -6.43
N ILE A 253 -9.97 1.87 -6.06
CA ILE A 253 -10.95 1.24 -6.94
C ILE A 253 -12.22 2.07 -6.80
N LEU A 254 -12.58 2.79 -7.86
CA LEU A 254 -13.63 3.80 -7.84
C LEU A 254 -14.66 3.43 -8.91
N ASP A 255 -15.93 3.31 -8.53
CA ASP A 255 -17.01 3.19 -9.50
C ASP A 255 -17.25 4.56 -10.16
N GLU A 256 -17.38 4.63 -11.48
CA GLU A 256 -17.75 5.87 -12.17
C GLU A 256 -19.15 6.32 -11.74
N ALA A 257 -19.37 7.63 -11.62
CA ALA A 257 -20.71 8.15 -11.35
C ALA A 257 -21.63 7.83 -12.53
N GLY A 258 -22.68 7.05 -12.27
CA GLY A 258 -23.69 6.65 -13.27
C GLY A 258 -24.69 7.74 -13.62
#